data_AF-A0A1M5Y1Y1-F1
#
_entry.id   AF-A0A1M5Y1Y1-F1
#
_cell.length_a   1.000
_cell.length_b   1.000
_cell.length_c   1.000
_cell.angle_alpha   90.00
_cell.angle_beta   90.00
_cell.angle_gamma   90.00
#
_symmetry.space_group_name_H-M   'P 1'
#
loop_
_entity.id
_entity.type
_entity.pdbx_description
1 polymer ?
#
loop_
_entity_poly.entity_id
_entity_poly.type
_entity_poly.pdbx_seq_one_letter_code
_entity_poly.pdbx_strand_id
1 'polypeptide(L)'
;MSTQADHGHELIPRPELTPDALHAALAVVAPGRLDEMQAMKDEAFAKAVEWQSLSPVQSWVLIWAKEIEIARRPDLSTRYAQAESDLEHEDPVIAREALRELSAVLDEALKAVRE
;
A
#
# COMPACT_ATOMS: atom_id res chain seq x y z
N MET A 1 16.64 15.57 19.43
CA MET A 1 16.94 14.14 19.62
C MET A 1 15.77 13.36 19.03
N SER A 2 15.94 12.73 17.87
CA SER A 2 14.92 11.83 17.32
C SER A 2 15.26 10.43 17.77
N THR A 3 14.41 9.86 18.61
CA THR A 3 14.38 8.43 18.91
C THR A 3 13.85 7.72 17.67
N GLN A 4 14.72 7.38 16.73
CA GLN A 4 14.37 6.42 15.69
C GLN A 4 14.21 5.09 16.42
N ALA A 5 12.96 4.65 16.60
CA ALA A 5 12.72 3.35 17.17
C ALA A 5 13.28 2.30 16.20
N ASP A 6 13.91 1.26 16.75
CA ASP A 6 14.38 0.12 15.99
C ASP A 6 13.15 -0.65 15.49
N HIS A 7 12.66 -0.31 14.30
CA HIS A 7 11.54 -0.97 13.64
C HIS A 7 12.00 -2.26 12.93
N GLY A 8 13.17 -2.82 13.28
CA GLY A 8 13.76 -3.96 12.62
C GLY A 8 14.19 -3.63 11.18
N HIS A 9 13.81 -4.50 10.22
CA HIS A 9 14.11 -4.30 8.80
C HIS A 9 13.16 -3.31 8.10
N GLU A 10 12.23 -2.70 8.82
CA GLU A 10 11.23 -1.79 8.27
C GLU A 10 11.76 -0.35 8.14
N LEU A 11 11.38 0.35 7.07
CA LEU A 11 11.91 1.68 6.75
C LEU A 11 11.36 2.79 7.65
N ILE A 12 10.10 2.69 8.06
CA ILE A 12 9.37 3.63 8.92
C ILE A 12 8.41 2.87 9.84
N PRO A 13 8.00 3.41 11.00
CA PRO A 13 6.90 2.83 11.77
C PRO A 13 5.63 2.72 10.91
N ARG A 14 4.73 1.79 11.28
CA ARG A 14 3.38 1.76 10.73
C ARG A 14 2.69 3.10 11.02
N PRO A 15 2.17 3.81 10.01
CA PRO A 15 1.47 5.07 10.24
C PRO A 15 0.08 4.83 10.86
N GLU A 16 -0.44 5.86 11.51
CA GLU A 16 -1.85 5.92 11.86
C GLU A 16 -2.72 5.91 10.59
N LEU A 17 -3.94 5.38 10.68
CA LEU A 17 -4.90 5.33 9.56
C LEU A 17 -5.63 6.66 9.37
N THR A 18 -4.88 7.76 9.33
CA THR A 18 -5.37 9.11 9.03
C THR A 18 -4.77 9.62 7.72
N PRO A 19 -5.50 10.45 6.94
CA PRO A 19 -5.00 10.95 5.66
C PRO A 19 -3.61 11.60 5.75
N ASP A 20 -3.37 12.39 6.78
CA ASP A 20 -2.12 13.14 6.96
C ASP A 20 -0.96 12.21 7.33
N ALA A 21 -1.18 11.22 8.20
CA ALA A 21 -0.18 10.23 8.56
C ALA A 21 0.20 9.34 7.37
N LEU A 22 -0.78 8.90 6.57
CA LEU A 22 -0.53 8.14 5.35
C LEU A 22 0.26 8.96 4.33
N HIS A 23 -0.07 10.24 4.14
CA HIS A 23 0.66 11.11 3.23
C HIS A 23 2.12 11.31 3.69
N ALA A 24 2.34 11.56 4.98
CA ALA A 24 3.67 11.70 5.55
C ALA A 24 4.51 10.42 5.39
N ALA A 25 3.90 9.25 5.61
CA ALA A 25 4.56 7.96 5.41
C ALA A 25 4.91 7.72 3.93
N LEU A 26 3.97 7.97 3.02
CA LEU A 26 4.19 7.78 1.58
C LEU A 26 5.31 8.68 1.05
N ALA A 27 5.41 9.92 1.55
CA ALA A 27 6.50 10.83 1.19
C ALA A 27 7.90 10.29 1.54
N VAL A 28 7.99 9.37 2.51
CA VAL A 28 9.26 8.71 2.87
C VAL A 28 9.51 7.46 2.02
N VAL A 29 8.50 6.59 1.87
CA VAL A 29 8.71 5.26 1.27
C VAL A 29 8.51 5.20 -0.25
N ALA A 30 7.70 6.09 -0.82
CA ALA A 30 7.40 6.13 -2.25
C ALA A 30 6.98 7.55 -2.70
N PRO A 31 7.87 8.56 -2.61
CA PRO A 31 7.52 9.96 -2.89
C PRO A 31 6.99 10.21 -4.30
N GLY A 32 7.37 9.39 -5.29
CA GLY A 32 6.86 9.49 -6.66
C GLY A 32 5.38 9.14 -6.82
N ARG A 33 4.71 8.62 -5.78
CA ARG A 33 3.28 8.25 -5.80
C ARG A 33 2.37 9.25 -5.08
N LEU A 34 2.89 10.40 -4.63
CA LEU A 34 2.08 11.40 -3.91
C LEU A 34 0.97 11.99 -4.79
N ASP A 35 1.25 12.22 -6.07
CA ASP A 35 0.24 12.75 -7.01
C ASP A 35 -0.88 11.72 -7.27
N GLU A 36 -0.53 10.44 -7.39
CA GLU A 36 -1.49 9.33 -7.49
C GLU A 36 -2.38 9.26 -6.23
N MET A 37 -1.77 9.35 -5.05
CA MET A 37 -2.50 9.36 -3.78
C MET A 37 -3.49 10.51 -3.68
N GLN A 38 -3.08 11.70 -4.09
CA GLN A 38 -3.92 12.89 -4.07
C GLN A 38 -5.08 12.77 -5.09
N ALA A 39 -4.81 12.31 -6.31
CA ALA A 39 -5.85 12.09 -7.31
C ALA A 39 -6.90 11.07 -6.84
N MET A 40 -6.48 9.95 -6.26
CA MET A 40 -7.40 8.95 -5.69
C MET A 40 -8.19 9.49 -4.49
N LYS A 41 -7.58 10.38 -3.69
CA LYS A 41 -8.27 11.04 -2.57
C LYS A 41 -9.40 11.92 -3.09
N ASP A 42 -9.12 12.74 -4.09
CA ASP A 42 -10.10 13.64 -4.69
C ASP A 42 -11.27 12.87 -5.32
N GLU A 43 -10.98 11.75 -6.00
CA GLU A 43 -12.01 10.84 -6.53
C GLU A 43 -12.86 10.22 -5.41
N ALA A 44 -12.24 9.79 -4.31
CA ALA A 44 -12.96 9.22 -3.17
C ALA A 44 -13.89 10.25 -2.51
N PHE A 45 -13.48 11.52 -2.38
CA PHE A 45 -14.34 12.58 -1.88
C PHE A 45 -15.51 12.88 -2.83
N ALA A 46 -15.25 12.94 -4.15
CA ALA A 46 -16.31 13.12 -5.14
C ALA A 46 -17.36 12.00 -5.06
N LYS A 47 -16.93 10.74 -5.02
CA LYS A 47 -17.81 9.57 -4.86
C LYS A 47 -18.55 9.57 -3.54
N ALA A 48 -17.92 10.03 -2.45
CA ALA A 48 -18.58 10.08 -1.16
C ALA A 48 -19.78 11.03 -1.15
N VAL A 49 -19.66 12.18 -1.83
CA VAL A 49 -20.77 13.11 -2.03
C VAL A 49 -21.84 12.52 -2.94
N GLU A 50 -21.44 11.99 -4.09
CA GLU A 50 -22.35 11.39 -5.08
C GLU A 50 -23.17 10.25 -4.48
N TRP A 51 -22.51 9.34 -3.76
CA TRP A 51 -23.13 8.14 -3.20
C TRP A 51 -23.71 8.36 -1.80
N GLN A 52 -23.53 9.56 -1.23
CA GLN A 52 -23.92 9.89 0.14
C GLN A 52 -23.40 8.88 1.16
N SER A 53 -22.15 8.45 0.99
CA SER A 53 -21.54 7.37 1.77
C SER A 53 -20.07 7.65 2.04
N LEU A 54 -19.59 7.31 3.25
CA LEU A 54 -18.16 7.39 3.59
C LEU A 54 -17.34 6.19 3.09
N SER A 55 -17.99 5.17 2.52
CA SER A 55 -17.30 3.97 2.04
C SER A 55 -16.17 4.26 1.04
N PRO A 56 -16.29 5.19 0.07
CA PRO A 56 -15.18 5.52 -0.83
C PRO A 56 -13.95 6.06 -0.09
N VAL A 57 -14.15 6.91 0.92
CA VAL A 57 -13.05 7.46 1.75
C VAL A 57 -12.42 6.37 2.61
N GLN A 58 -13.23 5.50 3.21
CA GLN A 58 -12.74 4.35 3.99
C GLN A 58 -11.92 3.39 3.12
N SER A 59 -12.38 3.10 1.90
CA SER A 59 -11.64 2.30 0.92
C SER A 59 -10.32 2.96 0.53
N TRP A 60 -10.31 4.28 0.31
CA TRP A 60 -9.07 5.03 0.02
C TRP A 60 -8.04 4.90 1.15
N VAL A 61 -8.47 5.04 2.42
CA VAL A 61 -7.59 4.84 3.58
C VAL A 61 -6.98 3.44 3.58
N LEU A 62 -7.82 2.40 3.39
CA LEU A 62 -7.35 1.01 3.41
C LEU A 62 -6.41 0.68 2.25
N ILE A 63 -6.68 1.20 1.05
CA ILE A 63 -5.82 1.02 -0.11
C ILE A 63 -4.43 1.58 0.20
N TRP A 64 -4.35 2.85 0.60
CA TRP A 64 -3.05 3.49 0.83
C TRP A 64 -2.32 2.94 2.05
N ALA A 65 -3.02 2.56 3.11
CA ALA A 65 -2.41 1.87 4.23
C ALA A 65 -1.74 0.55 3.80
N LYS A 66 -2.40 -0.24 2.94
CA LYS A 66 -1.84 -1.49 2.39
C LYS A 66 -0.65 -1.23 1.48
N GLU A 67 -0.72 -0.26 0.58
CA GLU A 67 0.40 0.12 -0.29
C GLU A 67 1.63 0.57 0.52
N ILE A 68 1.42 1.36 1.58
CA ILE A 68 2.48 1.81 2.47
C ILE A 68 3.04 0.65 3.30
N GLU A 69 2.21 -0.29 3.76
CA GLU A 69 2.68 -1.48 4.50
C GLU A 69 3.60 -2.35 3.63
N ILE A 70 3.32 -2.48 2.33
CA ILE A 70 4.22 -3.14 1.37
C ILE A 70 5.52 -2.35 1.23
N ALA A 71 5.43 -1.04 0.96
CA ALA A 71 6.60 -0.21 0.68
C ALA A 71 7.54 -0.04 1.89
N ARG A 72 7.01 0.02 3.11
CA ARG A 72 7.83 0.17 4.32
C ARG A 72 8.59 -1.11 4.71
N ARG A 73 8.25 -2.26 4.10
CA ARG A 73 8.84 -3.58 4.36
C ARG A 73 9.65 -4.06 3.15
N PRO A 74 10.99 -3.92 3.14
CA PRO A 74 11.82 -4.23 1.97
C PRO A 74 11.68 -5.67 1.45
N ASP A 75 11.48 -6.65 2.33
CA ASP A 75 11.21 -8.05 1.98
C ASP A 75 9.91 -8.17 1.17
N LEU A 76 8.85 -7.51 1.64
CA LEU A 76 7.53 -7.59 1.06
C LEU A 76 7.46 -6.80 -0.26
N SER A 77 8.09 -5.63 -0.30
CA SER A 77 8.23 -4.82 -1.51
C SER A 77 8.98 -5.56 -2.63
N THR A 78 10.06 -6.27 -2.30
CA THR A 78 10.81 -7.07 -3.28
C THR A 78 9.97 -8.20 -3.86
N ARG A 79 9.24 -8.93 -3.00
CA ARG A 79 8.32 -9.99 -3.42
C ARG A 79 7.19 -9.44 -4.30
N TYR A 80 6.61 -8.31 -3.92
CA TYR A 80 5.56 -7.63 -4.70
C TYR A 80 6.06 -7.28 -6.11
N ALA A 81 7.20 -6.58 -6.21
CA ALA A 81 7.76 -6.14 -7.48
C ALA A 81 8.14 -7.32 -8.40
N GLN A 82 8.70 -8.39 -7.84
CA GLN A 82 9.03 -9.60 -8.60
C GLN A 82 7.75 -10.27 -9.12
N ALA A 83 6.76 -10.47 -8.25
CA ALA A 83 5.48 -11.07 -8.65
C ALA A 83 4.74 -10.21 -9.69
N GLU A 84 4.77 -8.88 -9.57
CA GLU A 84 4.18 -7.98 -10.56
C GLU A 84 4.89 -8.10 -11.92
N SER A 85 6.23 -8.14 -11.94
CA SER A 85 7.01 -8.33 -13.18
C SER A 85 6.75 -9.67 -13.86
N ASP A 86 6.45 -10.72 -13.09
CA ASP A 86 6.26 -12.08 -13.61
C ASP A 86 4.82 -12.35 -14.09
N LEU A 87 3.86 -11.44 -13.84
CA LEU A 87 2.48 -11.60 -14.31
C LEU A 87 2.35 -11.68 -15.83
N GLU A 88 3.20 -10.96 -16.55
CA GLU A 88 3.21 -10.92 -18.02
C GLU A 88 4.17 -11.96 -18.64
N HIS A 89 4.70 -12.87 -17.82
CA HIS A 89 5.65 -13.87 -18.28
C HIS A 89 5.02 -14.82 -19.32
N GLU A 90 5.77 -15.14 -20.39
CA GLU A 90 5.29 -15.98 -21.50
C GLU A 90 4.94 -17.41 -21.06
N ASP A 91 5.67 -17.93 -20.07
CA ASP A 91 5.35 -19.19 -19.41
C ASP A 91 4.12 -19.04 -18.48
N PRO A 92 2.99 -19.71 -18.79
CA PRO A 92 1.77 -19.60 -17.99
C PRO A 92 1.88 -20.22 -16.59
N VAL A 93 2.88 -21.07 -16.33
CA VAL A 93 3.16 -21.57 -14.98
C VAL A 93 3.71 -20.45 -14.13
N ILE A 94 4.69 -19.71 -14.65
CA ILE A 94 5.32 -18.57 -13.96
C ILE A 94 4.29 -17.47 -13.71
N ALA A 95 3.52 -17.07 -14.73
CA ALA A 95 2.46 -16.06 -14.57
C ALA A 95 1.41 -16.46 -13.51
N ARG A 96 1.10 -17.75 -13.39
CA ARG A 96 0.15 -18.25 -12.39
C ARG A 96 0.76 -18.27 -10.98
N GLU A 97 2.03 -18.60 -10.84
CA GLU A 97 2.74 -18.53 -9.57
C GLU A 97 2.89 -17.07 -9.10
N ALA A 98 3.22 -16.17 -10.03
CA ALA A 98 3.26 -14.73 -9.82
C ALA A 98 1.92 -14.18 -9.29
N LEU A 99 0.79 -14.56 -9.90
CA LEU A 99 -0.53 -14.16 -9.42
C LEU A 99 -0.83 -14.65 -7.99
N ARG A 100 -0.42 -15.88 -7.65
CA ARG A 100 -0.57 -16.39 -6.28
C ARG A 100 0.29 -15.62 -5.30
N GLU A 101 1.54 -15.36 -5.65
CA GLU A 101 2.46 -14.61 -4.79
C GLU A 101 1.99 -13.17 -4.58
N LEU A 102 1.54 -12.51 -5.64
CA LEU A 102 0.96 -11.17 -5.55
C LEU A 102 -0.25 -11.14 -4.61
N SER A 103 -1.14 -12.13 -4.72
CA SER A 103 -2.30 -12.25 -3.82
C SER A 103 -1.85 -12.46 -2.37
N ALA A 104 -0.86 -13.33 -2.13
CA ALA A 104 -0.33 -13.59 -0.79
C ALA A 104 0.31 -12.35 -0.16
N VAL A 105 1.07 -11.56 -0.93
CA VAL A 105 1.68 -10.32 -0.46
C VAL A 105 0.62 -9.28 -0.10
N LEU A 106 -0.41 -9.12 -0.94
CA LEU A 106 -1.52 -8.20 -0.69
C LEU A 106 -2.30 -8.59 0.58
N ASP A 107 -2.56 -9.89 0.77
CA ASP A 107 -3.26 -10.41 1.95
C ASP A 107 -2.43 -10.22 3.22
N GLU A 108 -1.13 -10.48 3.15
CA GLU A 108 -0.19 -10.28 4.26
C GLU A 108 -0.18 -8.81 4.70
N ALA A 109 -0.06 -7.87 3.75
CA ALA A 109 -0.11 -6.44 4.02
C ALA A 109 -1.46 -6.01 4.62
N LEU A 110 -2.57 -6.48 4.05
CA LEU A 110 -3.91 -6.12 4.53
C LEU A 110 -4.19 -6.66 5.93
N LYS A 111 -3.69 -7.86 6.25
CA LYS A 111 -3.77 -8.43 7.59
C LYS A 111 -3.00 -7.56 8.59
N ALA A 112 -1.77 -7.17 8.25
CA ALA A 112 -0.94 -6.32 9.10
C ALA A 112 -1.57 -4.93 9.36
N VAL A 113 -2.24 -4.35 8.37
CA VAL A 113 -2.97 -3.06 8.53
C VAL A 113 -4.14 -3.15 9.51
N ARG A 114 -4.73 -4.34 9.68
CA ARG A 114 -5.93 -4.57 10.54
C ARG A 114 -5.59 -4.99 11.97
N GLU A 115 -4.34 -5.33 12.25
CA GLU A 115 -3.81 -5.67 13.57
C GLU A 115 -3.35 -4.42 14.34
#